data_AF-A0A0Q9Y2W7-F1
#
_entry.id   AF-A0A0Q9Y2W7-F1
#
_cell.length_a   1.000
_cell.length_b   1.000
_cell.length_c   1.000
_cell.angle_alpha   90.00
_cell.angle_beta   90.00
_cell.angle_gamma   90.00
#
_symmetry.space_group_name_H-M   'P 1'
#
loop_
_entity.id
_entity.type
_entity.pdbx_description
1 polymer ?
#
loop_
_entity_poly.entity_id
_entity_poly.type
_entity_poly.pdbx_seq_one_letter_code
_entity_poly.pdbx_strand_id
1 'polypeptide(L)'
;MEKTILQDIKEAKELKVDGYLYGDGIGSILSTDYNNKYFANRRETKELQERVIEKTAVELNKVYISEGNFYGLKNVQHLSEMDDDYSYDLFVDQKIPFAQIALHGLISYSFQYGNMGGSTENRFLQGIEYGALPSFILTYEQSQKLMESTSLRRFYSANYKDWEKEIAAQYQSYNEALADVQDQFIVDHQMIANDVFETRYENGKRIIVNYNKTPYNKDGIAIEAEDFIILEGGR
;
A
#
# COMPACT_ATOMS: atom_id res chain seq x y z
N MET A 1 -15.30 -4.41 22.72
CA MET A 1 -14.72 -4.55 21.36
C MET A 1 -14.84 -5.99 20.86
N GLU A 2 -14.00 -6.93 21.32
CA GLU A 2 -13.97 -8.31 20.77
C GLU A 2 -15.34 -9.00 20.70
N LYS A 3 -16.14 -8.96 21.78
CA LYS A 3 -17.49 -9.55 21.78
C LYS A 3 -18.38 -9.02 20.65
N THR A 4 -18.33 -7.72 20.39
CA THR A 4 -19.13 -7.06 19.34
C THR A 4 -18.65 -7.53 17.97
N ILE A 5 -17.35 -7.46 17.72
CA ILE A 5 -16.78 -7.83 16.41
C ILE A 5 -17.02 -9.31 16.10
N LEU A 6 -16.94 -10.20 17.10
CA LEU A 6 -17.25 -11.62 16.91
C LEU A 6 -18.73 -11.89 16.63
N GLN A 7 -19.63 -10.99 17.02
CA GLN A 7 -21.02 -11.05 16.62
C GLN A 7 -21.16 -10.60 15.16
N ASP A 8 -20.53 -9.49 14.79
CA ASP A 8 -20.55 -8.96 13.43
C ASP A 8 -19.96 -9.97 12.41
N ILE A 9 -18.88 -10.67 12.78
CA ILE A 9 -18.27 -11.73 11.95
C ILE A 9 -19.26 -12.86 11.65
N LYS A 10 -20.11 -13.25 12.61
CA LYS A 10 -21.13 -14.28 12.38
C LYS A 10 -22.19 -13.81 11.39
N GLU A 11 -22.65 -12.58 11.55
CA GLU A 11 -23.63 -11.97 10.64
C GLU A 11 -23.05 -11.83 9.23
N ALA A 12 -21.79 -11.41 9.11
CA ALA A 12 -21.10 -11.36 7.82
C ALA A 12 -20.94 -12.73 7.16
N LYS A 13 -20.72 -13.79 7.95
CA LYS A 13 -20.66 -15.16 7.43
C LYS A 13 -22.02 -15.62 6.87
N GLU A 14 -23.13 -15.25 7.53
CA GLU A 14 -24.48 -15.50 7.01
C GLU A 14 -24.72 -14.76 5.68
N LEU A 15 -24.14 -13.57 5.53
CA LEU A 15 -24.16 -12.77 4.30
C LEU A 15 -23.14 -13.23 3.24
N LYS A 16 -22.35 -14.29 3.53
CA LYS A 16 -21.29 -14.83 2.65
C LYS A 16 -20.22 -13.79 2.31
N VAL A 17 -19.85 -12.96 3.27
CA VAL A 17 -18.73 -12.04 3.15
C VAL A 17 -17.41 -12.83 3.15
N ASP A 18 -16.54 -12.57 2.17
CA ASP A 18 -15.26 -13.28 1.96
C ASP A 18 -14.07 -12.70 2.74
N GLY A 19 -14.30 -11.70 3.58
CA GLY A 19 -13.29 -11.07 4.42
C GLY A 19 -13.64 -9.66 4.85
N TYR A 20 -12.85 -9.12 5.79
CA TYR A 20 -12.99 -7.76 6.28
C TYR A 20 -11.77 -6.91 5.97
N LEU A 21 -12.03 -5.66 5.62
CA LEU A 21 -11.06 -4.57 5.71
C LEU A 21 -11.29 -3.83 7.02
N TYR A 22 -10.32 -3.90 7.93
CA TYR A 22 -10.27 -3.00 9.07
C TYR A 22 -9.65 -1.69 8.59
N GLY A 23 -10.45 -0.63 8.52
CA GLY A 23 -9.94 0.73 8.30
C GLY A 23 -9.25 1.27 9.55
N ASP A 24 -9.50 2.53 9.89
CA ASP A 24 -8.91 3.17 11.07
C ASP A 24 -9.30 2.44 12.37
N GLY A 25 -8.32 1.92 13.10
CA GLY A 25 -8.52 1.26 14.39
C GLY A 25 -7.73 -0.03 14.56
N ILE A 26 -8.30 -1.17 14.18
CA ILE A 26 -7.68 -2.48 14.42
C ILE A 26 -6.46 -2.63 13.51
N GLY A 27 -5.30 -2.90 14.09
CA GLY A 27 -4.01 -2.94 13.42
C GLY A 27 -3.35 -1.57 13.27
N SER A 28 -4.12 -0.49 13.09
CA SER A 28 -3.61 0.87 12.88
C SER A 28 -3.41 1.68 14.17
N ILE A 29 -4.35 1.63 15.12
CA ILE A 29 -4.31 2.46 16.34
C ILE A 29 -4.11 1.57 17.56
N LEU A 30 -2.97 1.77 18.24
CA LEU A 30 -2.64 1.07 19.47
C LEU A 30 -2.67 2.00 20.69
N SER A 31 -3.83 2.11 21.32
CA SER A 31 -4.06 2.99 22.47
C SER A 31 -4.35 2.21 23.77
N THR A 32 -4.02 2.82 24.91
CA THR A 32 -4.51 2.38 26.22
C THR A 32 -5.97 2.82 26.37
N ASP A 33 -6.84 1.91 26.78
CA ASP A 33 -8.20 2.22 27.20
C ASP A 33 -8.21 2.50 28.71
N TYR A 34 -8.44 3.76 29.08
CA TYR A 34 -8.52 4.21 30.47
C TYR A 34 -9.93 4.07 31.07
N ASN A 35 -10.86 3.39 30.41
CA ASN A 35 -12.18 3.14 30.96
C ASN A 35 -12.09 2.28 32.22
N ASN A 36 -12.55 2.81 33.37
CA ASN A 36 -12.48 2.10 34.65
C ASN A 36 -13.18 0.73 34.67
N LYS A 37 -14.17 0.50 33.80
CA LYS A 37 -14.91 -0.78 33.71
C LYS A 37 -14.24 -1.78 32.77
N TYR A 38 -13.52 -1.28 31.76
CA TYR A 38 -12.92 -2.08 30.70
C TYR A 38 -11.49 -1.60 30.41
N PHE A 39 -10.69 -1.43 31.46
CA PHE A 39 -9.32 -0.97 31.32
C PHE A 39 -8.52 -1.97 30.49
N ALA A 40 -7.73 -1.46 29.54
CA ALA A 40 -6.79 -2.24 28.76
C ALA A 40 -5.53 -1.42 28.48
N ASN A 41 -4.38 -1.88 28.96
CA ASN A 41 -3.10 -1.27 28.60
C ASN A 41 -2.72 -1.62 27.15
N ARG A 42 -1.71 -0.94 26.58
CA ARG A 42 -1.29 -1.16 25.18
C ARG A 42 -0.96 -2.62 24.85
N ARG A 43 -0.41 -3.41 25.78
CA ARG A 43 -0.14 -4.83 25.54
C ARG A 43 -1.44 -5.63 25.44
N GLU A 44 -2.36 -5.40 26.36
CA GLU A 44 -3.69 -6.05 26.35
C GLU A 44 -4.47 -5.66 25.09
N THR A 45 -4.43 -4.39 24.67
CA THR A 45 -5.03 -3.92 23.42
C THR A 45 -4.40 -4.60 22.20
N LYS A 46 -3.06 -4.71 22.15
CA LYS A 46 -2.35 -5.41 21.06
C LYS A 46 -2.83 -6.86 20.95
N GLU A 47 -2.79 -7.60 22.06
CA GLU A 47 -3.20 -9.00 22.08
C GLU A 47 -4.69 -9.18 21.72
N LEU A 48 -5.54 -8.23 22.14
CA LEU A 48 -6.95 -8.21 21.77
C LEU A 48 -7.15 -8.05 20.26
N GLN A 49 -6.43 -7.10 19.65
CA GLN A 49 -6.52 -6.84 18.21
C GLN A 49 -5.94 -8.01 17.41
N GLU A 50 -4.82 -8.60 17.82
CA GLU A 50 -4.24 -9.81 17.20
C GLU A 50 -5.25 -10.97 17.20
N ARG A 51 -5.95 -11.20 18.33
CA ARG A 51 -7.00 -12.23 18.42
C ARG A 51 -8.20 -11.94 17.52
N VAL A 52 -8.60 -10.68 17.38
CA VAL A 52 -9.68 -10.30 16.47
C VAL A 52 -9.27 -10.62 15.04
N ILE A 53 -8.09 -10.17 14.60
CA ILE A 53 -7.55 -10.41 13.26
C ILE A 53 -7.47 -11.91 12.96
N GLU A 54 -6.93 -12.71 13.89
CA GLU A 54 -6.84 -14.16 13.76
C GLU A 54 -8.21 -14.82 13.60
N LYS A 55 -9.19 -14.44 14.44
CA LYS A 55 -10.55 -14.99 14.35
C LYS A 55 -11.25 -14.60 13.05
N THR A 56 -11.05 -13.38 12.57
CA THR A 56 -11.60 -12.94 11.28
C THR A 56 -11.03 -13.76 10.13
N ALA A 57 -9.71 -14.02 10.14
CA ALA A 57 -9.07 -14.87 9.13
C ALA A 57 -9.65 -16.30 9.15
N VAL A 58 -9.85 -16.87 10.35
CA VAL A 58 -10.43 -18.22 10.51
C VAL A 58 -11.89 -18.30 10.04
N GLU A 59 -12.70 -17.29 10.34
CA GLU A 59 -14.14 -17.35 10.10
C GLU A 59 -14.56 -16.86 8.71
N LEU A 60 -13.87 -15.85 8.16
CA LEU A 60 -14.19 -15.16 6.91
C LEU A 60 -13.12 -15.32 5.82
N ASN A 61 -12.05 -16.09 6.05
CA ASN A 61 -10.96 -16.38 5.10
C ASN A 61 -9.97 -15.22 4.83
N LYS A 62 -10.41 -13.96 4.67
CA LYS A 62 -9.51 -12.83 4.37
C LYS A 62 -9.60 -11.70 5.39
N VAL A 63 -8.46 -11.06 5.64
CA VAL A 63 -8.33 -9.86 6.46
C VAL A 63 -7.40 -8.88 5.77
N TYR A 64 -7.88 -7.66 5.59
CA TYR A 64 -7.11 -6.52 5.14
C TYR A 64 -7.09 -5.47 6.25
N ILE A 65 -6.04 -4.65 6.27
CA ILE A 65 -5.89 -3.55 7.22
C ILE A 65 -5.46 -2.29 6.46
N SER A 66 -6.09 -1.15 6.75
CA SER A 66 -5.56 0.16 6.33
C SER A 66 -4.61 0.70 7.37
N GLU A 67 -3.51 1.32 6.94
CA GLU A 67 -2.55 2.03 7.82
C GLU A 67 -2.06 1.14 8.99
N GLY A 68 -1.95 -0.16 8.75
CA GLY A 68 -1.64 -1.17 9.76
C GLY A 68 -0.19 -1.14 10.24
N ASN A 69 -0.01 -1.35 11.54
CA ASN A 69 1.31 -1.56 12.16
C ASN A 69 1.73 -3.03 12.04
N PHE A 70 3.04 -3.27 12.10
CA PHE A 70 3.65 -4.59 11.99
C PHE A 70 3.09 -5.66 12.96
N TYR A 71 2.63 -5.27 14.15
CA TYR A 71 2.03 -6.23 15.08
C TYR A 71 0.72 -6.85 14.58
N GLY A 72 -0.01 -6.13 13.72
CA GLY A 72 -1.30 -6.55 13.19
C GLY A 72 -1.19 -7.37 11.90
N LEU A 73 -0.01 -7.50 11.29
CA LEU A 73 0.12 -8.06 9.95
C LEU A 73 0.05 -9.59 9.89
N LYS A 74 0.17 -10.28 11.04
CA LYS A 74 -0.02 -11.73 11.07
C LYS A 74 -1.45 -12.08 10.65
N ASN A 75 -1.59 -12.95 9.66
CA ASN A 75 -2.85 -13.37 9.03
C ASN A 75 -3.52 -12.33 8.11
N VAL A 76 -2.87 -11.18 7.84
CA VAL A 76 -3.34 -10.17 6.90
C VAL A 76 -2.83 -10.50 5.50
N GLN A 77 -3.67 -10.33 4.46
CA GLN A 77 -3.27 -10.57 3.07
C GLN A 77 -2.96 -9.27 2.30
N HIS A 78 -3.53 -8.14 2.75
CA HIS A 78 -3.31 -6.83 2.13
C HIS A 78 -3.24 -5.72 3.17
N LEU A 79 -2.22 -4.87 3.05
CA LEU A 79 -2.07 -3.62 3.78
C LEU A 79 -2.37 -2.44 2.85
N SER A 80 -3.53 -1.82 2.99
CA SER A 80 -3.89 -0.63 2.23
C SER A 80 -3.34 0.63 2.88
N GLU A 81 -3.04 1.64 2.06
CA GLU A 81 -2.58 2.95 2.52
C GLU A 81 -1.32 2.82 3.41
N MET A 82 -0.39 1.94 3.00
CA MET A 82 0.92 1.81 3.63
C MET A 82 1.72 3.10 3.42
N ASP A 83 2.41 3.54 4.46
CA ASP A 83 3.30 4.71 4.38
C ASP A 83 4.41 4.50 3.34
N ASP A 84 4.49 5.42 2.39
CA ASP A 84 5.41 5.44 1.25
C ASP A 84 6.37 6.63 1.27
N ASP A 85 6.32 7.46 2.31
CA ASP A 85 7.09 8.69 2.41
C ASP A 85 7.83 8.83 3.75
N TYR A 86 8.75 9.78 3.81
CA TYR A 86 9.52 10.11 5.02
C TYR A 86 8.74 11.07 5.94
N SER A 87 9.24 11.25 7.15
CA SER A 87 8.62 12.09 8.18
C SER A 87 8.67 13.61 7.91
N TYR A 88 9.22 14.06 6.78
CA TYR A 88 9.50 15.48 6.50
C TYR A 88 10.41 16.16 7.52
N ASP A 89 11.21 15.39 8.26
CA ASP A 89 12.24 15.94 9.15
C ASP A 89 13.37 16.58 8.32
N LEU A 90 14.02 17.60 8.88
CA LEU A 90 15.02 18.42 8.19
C LEU A 90 16.34 17.68 7.93
N PHE A 91 16.58 16.59 8.65
CA PHE A 91 17.82 15.82 8.62
C PHE A 91 17.59 14.42 8.04
N VAL A 92 17.17 14.37 6.77
CA VAL A 92 17.00 13.11 6.03
C VAL A 92 17.90 13.15 4.81
N ASP A 93 18.85 12.21 4.76
CA ASP A 93 19.77 12.07 3.63
C ASP A 93 19.09 11.39 2.44
N GLN A 94 18.42 10.26 2.68
CA GLN A 94 17.80 9.45 1.63
C GLN A 94 16.57 8.71 2.16
N LYS A 95 15.54 8.59 1.30
CA LYS A 95 14.38 7.73 1.54
C LYS A 95 14.72 6.28 1.18
N ILE A 96 14.40 5.34 2.06
CA ILE A 96 14.59 3.91 1.84
C ILE A 96 13.26 3.21 2.08
N PRO A 97 12.77 2.36 1.16
CA PRO A 97 11.53 1.60 1.30
C PRO A 97 11.67 0.44 2.29
N PHE A 98 12.10 0.72 3.52
CA PHE A 98 12.50 -0.31 4.48
C PHE A 98 11.35 -1.26 4.83
N ALA A 99 10.15 -0.71 5.06
CA ALA A 99 9.00 -1.52 5.42
C ALA A 99 8.54 -2.39 4.23
N GLN A 100 8.62 -1.86 3.01
CA GLN A 100 8.30 -2.56 1.77
C GLN A 100 9.30 -3.68 1.51
N ILE A 101 10.60 -3.43 1.67
CA ILE A 101 11.66 -4.46 1.59
C ILE A 101 11.38 -5.60 2.56
N ALA A 102 10.94 -5.29 3.80
CA ALA A 102 10.67 -6.30 4.81
C ALA A 102 9.37 -7.10 4.56
N LEU A 103 8.42 -6.58 3.79
CA LEU A 103 7.08 -7.15 3.62
C LEU A 103 6.82 -7.73 2.23
N HIS A 104 7.53 -7.29 1.19
CA HIS A 104 7.33 -7.79 -0.17
C HIS A 104 7.53 -9.30 -0.23
N GLY A 105 6.63 -10.00 -0.91
CA GLY A 105 6.59 -11.47 -0.96
C GLY A 105 5.86 -12.14 0.22
N LEU A 106 5.58 -11.42 1.31
CA LEU A 106 4.80 -11.93 2.45
C LEU A 106 3.34 -11.51 2.39
N ILE A 107 3.11 -10.22 2.14
CA ILE A 107 1.77 -9.63 2.00
C ILE A 107 1.78 -8.64 0.84
N SER A 108 0.63 -8.46 0.21
CA SER A 108 0.47 -7.36 -0.75
C SER A 108 0.22 -6.05 0.00
N TYR A 109 0.57 -4.92 -0.62
CA TYR A 109 0.29 -3.60 -0.06
C TYR A 109 0.02 -2.59 -1.16
N SER A 110 -0.67 -1.51 -0.82
CA SER A 110 -0.88 -0.36 -1.67
C SER A 110 -0.60 0.92 -0.88
N PHE A 111 -0.23 1.98 -1.59
CA PHE A 111 -0.06 3.29 -0.99
C PHE A 111 -1.39 4.05 -0.99
N GLN A 112 -1.35 5.33 -0.60
CA GLN A 112 -2.52 6.19 -0.76
C GLN A 112 -2.97 6.25 -2.22
N TYR A 113 -4.26 6.54 -2.43
CA TYR A 113 -4.87 6.57 -3.75
C TYR A 113 -4.05 7.42 -4.73
N GLY A 114 -3.69 6.84 -5.88
CA GLY A 114 -2.83 7.48 -6.89
C GLY A 114 -3.45 8.74 -7.50
N ASN A 115 -4.78 8.85 -7.45
CA ASN A 115 -5.53 10.04 -7.86
C ASN A 115 -5.72 11.09 -6.75
N MET A 116 -5.07 10.92 -5.60
CA MET A 116 -4.98 11.91 -4.53
C MET A 116 -3.53 12.38 -4.43
N GLY A 117 -3.29 13.64 -4.03
CA GLY A 117 -1.94 14.19 -3.87
C GLY A 117 -1.43 15.01 -5.06
N GLY A 118 -0.12 15.30 -5.05
CA GLY A 118 0.51 16.35 -5.88
C GLY A 118 1.12 15.90 -7.21
N SER A 119 1.77 14.73 -7.28
CA SER A 119 2.35 14.19 -8.52
C SER A 119 1.93 12.73 -8.72
N THR A 120 0.95 12.52 -9.60
CA THR A 120 0.46 11.18 -9.99
C THR A 120 1.57 10.34 -10.58
N GLU A 121 2.45 10.94 -11.39
CA GLU A 121 3.53 10.25 -12.10
C GLU A 121 4.62 9.76 -11.15
N ASN A 122 5.03 10.59 -10.18
CA ASN A 122 5.97 10.14 -9.15
C ASN A 122 5.39 9.02 -8.30
N ARG A 123 4.08 9.08 -7.96
CA ARG A 123 3.42 8.00 -7.22
C ARG A 123 3.36 6.71 -8.03
N PHE A 124 3.08 6.82 -9.34
CA PHE A 124 3.10 5.69 -10.26
C PHE A 124 4.47 5.01 -10.25
N LEU A 125 5.54 5.77 -10.47
CA LEU A 125 6.92 5.28 -10.47
C LEU A 125 7.33 4.72 -9.10
N GLN A 126 6.90 5.35 -8.01
CA GLN A 126 7.19 4.90 -6.65
C GLN A 126 6.55 3.56 -6.31
N GLY A 127 5.31 3.33 -6.73
CA GLY A 127 4.70 2.01 -6.54
C GLY A 127 5.38 0.93 -7.40
N ILE A 128 5.89 1.27 -8.60
CA ILE A 128 6.71 0.36 -9.41
C ILE A 128 8.05 0.06 -8.70
N GLU A 129 8.74 1.08 -8.21
CA GLU A 129 10.02 0.94 -7.49
C GLU A 129 9.86 0.08 -6.24
N TYR A 130 8.81 0.33 -5.45
CA TYR A 130 8.61 -0.29 -4.14
C TYR A 130 7.76 -1.55 -4.20
N GLY A 131 7.32 -1.99 -5.40
CA GLY A 131 6.55 -3.22 -5.60
C GLY A 131 5.11 -3.18 -5.06
N ALA A 132 4.54 -1.98 -4.89
CA ALA A 132 3.17 -1.81 -4.40
C ALA A 132 2.12 -2.15 -5.47
N LEU A 133 0.89 -2.41 -5.05
CA LEU A 133 -0.26 -2.46 -5.93
C LEU A 133 -0.84 -1.06 -6.14
N PRO A 134 -1.29 -0.70 -7.37
CA PRO A 134 -1.91 0.58 -7.61
C PRO A 134 -3.30 0.61 -6.97
N SER A 135 -3.68 1.77 -6.41
CA SER A 135 -4.95 1.97 -5.70
C SER A 135 -5.56 3.30 -6.07
N PHE A 136 -6.88 3.33 -6.23
CA PHE A 136 -7.63 4.52 -6.67
C PHE A 136 -8.97 4.59 -5.95
N ILE A 137 -9.48 5.81 -5.78
CA ILE A 137 -10.84 6.03 -5.29
C ILE A 137 -11.67 6.77 -6.31
N LEU A 138 -12.85 6.25 -6.63
CA LEU A 138 -13.68 6.76 -7.72
C LEU A 138 -15.09 7.12 -7.27
N THR A 139 -15.66 8.13 -7.92
CA THR A 139 -17.05 8.54 -7.81
C THR A 139 -17.71 8.60 -9.17
N TYR A 140 -18.99 8.25 -9.21
CA TYR A 140 -19.80 8.40 -10.41
C TYR A 140 -20.06 9.88 -10.74
N GLU A 141 -20.43 10.66 -9.72
CA GLU A 141 -20.67 12.09 -9.83
C GLU A 141 -19.37 12.89 -9.92
N GLN A 142 -19.47 14.10 -10.46
CA GLN A 142 -18.35 15.04 -10.59
C GLN A 142 -17.77 15.41 -9.22
N SER A 143 -16.43 15.42 -9.10
CA SER A 143 -15.73 15.70 -7.85
C SER A 143 -16.12 17.05 -7.24
N GLN A 144 -16.49 18.04 -8.07
CA GLN A 144 -16.94 19.37 -7.60
C GLN A 144 -18.16 19.28 -6.66
N LYS A 145 -19.05 18.30 -6.85
CA LYS A 145 -20.22 18.11 -5.97
C LYS A 145 -19.81 17.63 -4.56
N LEU A 146 -18.65 17.00 -4.43
CA LEU A 146 -18.14 16.53 -3.15
C LEU A 146 -17.61 17.68 -2.30
N MET A 147 -17.36 18.85 -2.89
CA MET A 147 -16.76 20.01 -2.22
C MET A 147 -17.66 20.62 -1.15
N GLU A 148 -18.98 20.44 -1.29
CA GLU A 148 -19.95 20.86 -0.28
C GLU A 148 -19.95 19.97 0.97
N SER A 149 -19.41 18.75 0.86
CA SER A 149 -19.33 17.80 1.97
C SER A 149 -18.00 17.92 2.72
N THR A 150 -18.05 18.18 4.02
CA THR A 150 -16.84 18.20 4.87
C THR A 150 -16.08 16.88 4.85
N SER A 151 -16.77 15.75 4.70
CA SER A 151 -16.15 14.42 4.70
C SER A 151 -15.61 14.03 3.33
N LEU A 152 -16.30 14.38 2.24
CA LEU A 152 -15.95 13.92 0.89
C LEU A 152 -15.09 14.92 0.12
N ARG A 153 -14.98 16.18 0.57
CA ARG A 153 -14.18 17.21 -0.11
C ARG A 153 -12.71 16.83 -0.32
N ARG A 154 -12.18 15.90 0.47
CA ARG A 154 -10.81 15.39 0.32
C ARG A 154 -10.61 14.64 -1.01
N PHE A 155 -11.68 14.13 -1.60
CA PHE A 155 -11.68 13.40 -2.87
C PHE A 155 -11.92 14.35 -4.05
N TYR A 156 -11.02 15.32 -4.22
CA TYR A 156 -11.17 16.39 -5.20
C TYR A 156 -10.92 15.93 -6.65
N SER A 157 -10.34 14.74 -6.86
CA SER A 157 -10.07 14.16 -8.17
C SER A 157 -10.54 12.70 -8.25
N ALA A 158 -11.83 12.45 -8.03
CA ALA A 158 -12.38 11.10 -7.97
C ALA A 158 -13.33 10.74 -9.12
N ASN A 159 -13.71 11.66 -10.01
CA ASN A 159 -14.66 11.30 -11.07
C ASN A 159 -14.09 10.20 -11.99
N TYR A 160 -14.81 9.08 -12.10
CA TYR A 160 -14.28 7.92 -12.82
C TYR A 160 -13.97 8.17 -14.30
N LYS A 161 -14.69 9.09 -14.95
CA LYS A 161 -14.49 9.38 -16.38
C LYS A 161 -13.17 10.08 -16.66
N ASP A 162 -12.63 10.77 -15.67
CA ASP A 162 -11.34 11.44 -15.76
C ASP A 162 -10.18 10.43 -15.62
N TRP A 163 -10.43 9.28 -14.98
CA TRP A 163 -9.40 8.34 -14.56
C TRP A 163 -9.45 6.97 -15.24
N GLU A 164 -10.58 6.53 -15.80
CA GLU A 164 -10.75 5.17 -16.32
C GLU A 164 -9.64 4.72 -17.29
N LYS A 165 -9.27 5.58 -18.24
CA LYS A 165 -8.20 5.29 -19.21
C LYS A 165 -6.82 5.23 -18.56
N GLU A 166 -6.54 6.19 -17.68
CA GLU A 166 -5.28 6.30 -16.95
C GLU A 166 -5.09 5.08 -16.04
N ILE A 167 -6.11 4.72 -15.28
CA ILE A 167 -6.13 3.54 -14.41
C ILE A 167 -5.86 2.28 -15.23
N ALA A 168 -6.55 2.08 -16.35
CA ALA A 168 -6.33 0.91 -17.19
C ALA A 168 -4.88 0.82 -17.69
N ALA A 169 -4.30 1.94 -18.14
CA ALA A 169 -2.91 2.02 -18.57
C ALA A 169 -1.94 1.71 -17.41
N GLN A 170 -2.13 2.33 -16.25
CA GLN A 170 -1.27 2.10 -15.09
C GLN A 170 -1.32 0.64 -14.62
N TYR A 171 -2.52 0.04 -14.50
CA TYR A 171 -2.62 -1.38 -14.14
C TYR A 171 -1.92 -2.30 -15.15
N GLN A 172 -1.92 -1.95 -16.44
CA GLN A 172 -1.18 -2.72 -17.45
C GLN A 172 0.33 -2.63 -17.23
N SER A 173 0.87 -1.43 -17.01
CA SER A 173 2.30 -1.24 -16.72
C SER A 173 2.72 -1.91 -15.41
N TYR A 174 1.88 -1.82 -14.36
CA TYR A 174 2.13 -2.53 -13.09
C TYR A 174 2.15 -4.05 -13.29
N ASN A 175 1.24 -4.60 -14.10
CA ASN A 175 1.25 -6.04 -14.37
C ASN A 175 2.51 -6.46 -15.12
N GLU A 176 2.93 -5.69 -16.13
CA GLU A 176 4.19 -5.97 -16.85
C GLU A 176 5.41 -5.93 -15.91
N ALA A 177 5.46 -4.93 -15.04
CA ALA A 177 6.56 -4.74 -14.11
C ALA A 177 6.58 -5.74 -12.95
N LEU A 178 5.42 -6.06 -12.37
CA LEU A 178 5.35 -6.63 -11.02
C LEU A 178 4.60 -7.96 -10.91
N ALA A 179 3.81 -8.39 -11.91
CA ALA A 179 2.90 -9.53 -11.74
C ALA A 179 3.59 -10.84 -11.34
N ASP A 180 4.82 -11.06 -11.80
CA ASP A 180 5.64 -12.25 -11.56
C ASP A 180 6.56 -12.12 -10.33
N VAL A 181 6.55 -10.98 -9.65
CA VAL A 181 7.36 -10.74 -8.46
C VAL A 181 6.55 -10.47 -7.19
N GLN A 182 5.22 -10.40 -7.23
CA GLN A 182 4.37 -10.12 -6.06
C GLN A 182 4.57 -11.10 -4.88
N ASP A 183 4.99 -12.33 -5.15
CA ASP A 183 5.31 -13.35 -4.14
C ASP A 183 6.83 -13.51 -3.90
N GLN A 184 7.64 -12.62 -4.47
CA GLN A 184 9.10 -12.64 -4.38
C GLN A 184 9.60 -11.60 -3.38
N PHE A 185 10.65 -11.92 -2.63
CA PHE A 185 11.30 -10.93 -1.76
C PHE A 185 12.05 -9.86 -2.58
N ILE A 186 11.99 -8.61 -2.11
CA ILE A 186 12.99 -7.60 -2.49
C ILE A 186 14.28 -7.92 -1.72
N VAL A 187 15.34 -8.23 -2.46
CA VAL A 187 16.64 -8.64 -1.89
C VAL A 187 17.71 -7.55 -1.95
N ASP A 188 17.47 -6.50 -2.74
CA ASP A 188 18.33 -5.30 -2.79
C ASP A 188 17.56 -4.08 -3.29
N HIS A 189 17.95 -2.91 -2.79
CA HIS A 189 17.44 -1.61 -3.22
C HIS A 189 18.59 -0.59 -3.14
N GLN A 190 18.89 0.06 -4.25
CA GLN A 190 20.04 0.96 -4.33
C GLN A 190 19.78 2.16 -5.24
N MET A 191 20.35 3.31 -4.87
CA MET A 191 20.42 4.49 -5.73
C MET A 191 21.66 4.37 -6.63
N ILE A 192 21.46 4.18 -7.93
CA ILE A 192 22.56 3.98 -8.91
C ILE A 192 23.03 5.30 -9.53
N ALA A 193 22.19 6.33 -9.47
CA ALA A 193 22.50 7.73 -9.75
C ALA A 193 21.49 8.62 -9.00
N ASN A 194 21.72 9.93 -8.92
CA ASN A 194 20.76 10.84 -8.29
C ASN A 194 19.37 10.66 -8.94
N ASP A 195 18.36 10.39 -8.10
CA ASP A 195 16.98 10.14 -8.54
C ASP A 195 16.81 8.98 -9.54
N VAL A 196 17.74 8.02 -9.53
CA VAL A 196 17.65 6.75 -10.28
C VAL A 196 17.91 5.57 -9.34
N PHE A 197 16.91 4.69 -9.21
CA PHE A 197 16.92 3.60 -8.23
C PHE A 197 16.76 2.25 -8.92
N GLU A 198 17.45 1.23 -8.41
CA GLU A 198 17.31 -0.17 -8.79
C GLU A 198 16.74 -0.98 -7.63
N THR A 199 15.64 -1.70 -7.88
CA THR A 199 15.06 -2.70 -6.99
C THR A 199 15.32 -4.09 -7.57
N ARG A 200 15.87 -5.01 -6.77
CA ARG A 200 16.14 -6.40 -7.18
C ARG A 200 15.30 -7.38 -6.38
N TYR A 201 14.65 -8.29 -7.09
CA TYR A 201 13.85 -9.37 -6.54
C TYR A 201 14.64 -10.68 -6.47
N GLU A 202 14.22 -11.62 -5.63
CA GLU A 202 14.96 -12.87 -5.39
C GLU A 202 15.07 -13.78 -6.63
N ASN A 203 14.12 -13.69 -7.56
CA ASN A 203 14.17 -14.38 -8.85
C ASN A 203 15.18 -13.77 -9.84
N GLY A 204 15.90 -12.73 -9.42
CA GLY A 204 16.91 -12.01 -10.21
C GLY A 204 16.36 -10.89 -11.08
N LYS A 205 15.03 -10.71 -11.15
CA LYS A 205 14.41 -9.58 -11.86
C LYS A 205 14.83 -8.27 -11.20
N ARG A 206 15.14 -7.27 -12.03
CA ARG A 206 15.49 -5.93 -11.60
C ARG A 206 14.59 -4.92 -12.27
N ILE A 207 14.17 -3.92 -11.51
CA ILE A 207 13.40 -2.79 -12.00
C ILE A 207 14.22 -1.55 -11.70
N ILE A 208 14.43 -0.71 -12.72
CA ILE A 208 15.17 0.54 -12.58
C ILE A 208 14.24 1.68 -12.92
N VAL A 209 14.12 2.64 -12.00
CA VAL A 209 13.22 3.78 -12.10
C VAL A 209 14.03 5.07 -12.16
N ASN A 210 13.71 5.95 -13.11
CA ASN A 210 14.31 7.27 -13.28
C ASN A 210 13.27 8.37 -12.97
N TYR A 211 13.44 9.08 -11.86
CA TYR A 211 12.58 10.21 -11.49
C TYR A 211 13.03 11.54 -12.09
N ASN A 212 14.17 11.57 -12.80
CA ASN A 212 14.65 12.81 -13.40
C ASN A 212 13.82 13.21 -14.61
N LYS A 213 13.70 14.52 -14.82
CA LYS A 213 13.14 15.12 -16.05
C LYS A 213 14.06 15.01 -17.27
N THR A 214 15.13 14.21 -17.16
CA THR A 214 16.12 13.98 -18.21
C THR A 214 16.40 12.49 -18.30
N PRO A 215 16.66 11.96 -19.51
CA PRO A 215 17.00 10.55 -19.68
C PRO A 215 18.25 10.14 -18.91
N TYR A 216 18.26 8.92 -18.38
CA TYR A 216 19.42 8.28 -17.80
C TYR A 216 20.05 7.32 -18.82
N ASN A 217 21.33 7.56 -19.15
CA ASN A 217 22.07 6.77 -20.13
C ASN A 217 23.48 6.46 -19.61
N LYS A 218 23.67 5.30 -18.98
CA LYS A 218 24.95 4.89 -18.41
C LYS A 218 25.06 3.38 -18.32
N ASP A 219 26.28 2.85 -18.49
CA ASP A 219 26.60 1.42 -18.32
C ASP A 219 25.70 0.46 -19.14
N GLY A 220 25.26 0.91 -20.32
CA GLY A 220 24.37 0.14 -21.21
C GLY A 220 22.89 0.18 -20.83
N ILE A 221 22.53 0.97 -19.82
CA ILE A 221 21.16 1.18 -19.36
C ILE A 221 20.67 2.53 -19.91
N ALA A 222 19.55 2.50 -20.63
CA ALA A 222 18.88 3.67 -21.19
C ALA A 222 17.44 3.72 -20.68
N ILE A 223 17.08 4.81 -20.01
CA ILE A 223 15.76 5.05 -19.42
C ILE A 223 15.37 6.48 -19.76
N GLU A 224 14.17 6.68 -20.28
CA GLU A 224 13.67 8.02 -20.56
C GLU A 224 13.42 8.81 -19.26
N ALA A 225 13.13 10.10 -19.40
CA ALA A 225 12.74 10.93 -18.27
C ALA A 225 11.44 10.42 -17.64
N GLU A 226 11.37 10.38 -16.30
CA GLU A 226 10.16 9.98 -15.56
C GLU A 226 9.62 8.60 -15.99
N ASP A 227 10.51 7.63 -16.24
CA ASP A 227 10.20 6.30 -16.76
C ASP A 227 10.92 5.17 -15.99
N PHE A 228 10.59 3.92 -16.30
CA PHE A 228 11.24 2.74 -15.74
C PHE A 228 11.57 1.70 -16.82
N ILE A 229 12.50 0.81 -16.49
CA ILE A 229 12.77 -0.37 -17.31
C ILE A 229 12.82 -1.63 -16.47
N ILE A 230 12.60 -2.76 -17.12
CA ILE A 230 12.69 -4.10 -16.55
C ILE A 230 13.93 -4.79 -17.12
N LEU A 231 14.76 -5.34 -16.24
CA LEU A 231 15.88 -6.19 -16.61
C LEU A 231 15.63 -7.59 -16.04
N GLU A 232 15.33 -8.55 -16.92
CA GLU A 232 15.07 -9.93 -16.54
C GLU A 232 16.31 -10.59 -15.91
N GLY A 233 16.06 -11.39 -14.86
CA GLY A 233 17.09 -12.21 -14.23
C GLY A 233 17.52 -13.34 -15.16
N GLY A 234 18.83 -13.57 -15.31
CA GLY A 234 19.35 -14.75 -15.99
C GLY A 234 18.97 -16.01 -15.22
N ARG A 235 18.35 -16.99 -15.91
CA ARG A 235 18.14 -18.35 -15.40
C ARG A 235 19.44 -19.05 -15.05
#